data_AF-A0A0M9XMV9-F1
#
_entry.id   AF-A0A0M9XMV9-F1
#
_cell.length_a   1.000
_cell.length_b   1.000
_cell.length_c   1.000
_cell.angle_alpha   90.00
_cell.angle_beta   90.00
_cell.angle_gamma   90.00
#
_symmetry.space_group_name_H-M   'P 1'
#
loop_
_entity.id
_entity.type
_entity.pdbx_description
1 polymer ?
#
loop_
_entity_poly.entity_id
_entity_poly.type
_entity_poly.pdbx_seq_one_letter_code
_entity_poly.pdbx_strand_id
1 'polypeptide(L)'
;MERYDRNFGELLQELRVLQTGVQILFAFLLTLAFTPRFVSLDTTQRAFYVGTLLLAVLATLLLTAPAAVHRVLFRRRAKRLIVEVSARLTAAGMAVLALALAGAVLLVVDVVLGRGAGVTAGSVTLVTCGGLWALLPRVLGHRNGHIKPAVRDSSS
;
A
#
# COMPACT_ATOMS: atom_id res chain seq x y z
N MET A 1 0.64 14.97 -24.02
CA MET A 1 1.36 13.76 -23.56
C MET A 1 2.21 14.07 -22.33
N GLU A 2 2.96 15.17 -22.33
CA GLU A 2 3.81 15.58 -21.18
C GLU A 2 3.13 15.61 -19.81
N ARG A 3 1.87 16.06 -19.67
CA ARG A 3 1.18 16.05 -18.36
C ARG A 3 0.94 14.65 -17.79
N TYR A 4 0.65 13.67 -18.64
CA TYR A 4 0.45 12.28 -18.19
C TYR A 4 1.77 11.64 -17.77
N ASP A 5 2.85 11.94 -18.50
CA ASP A 5 4.19 11.45 -18.18
C ASP A 5 4.73 12.10 -16.89
N ARG A 6 4.42 13.39 -16.65
CA ARG A 6 4.79 14.11 -15.42
C ARG A 6 4.05 13.59 -14.18
N ASN A 7 2.72 13.49 -14.23
CA ASN A 7 1.93 12.91 -13.14
C ASN A 7 2.32 11.45 -12.87
N PHE A 8 2.67 10.68 -13.91
CA PHE A 8 3.16 9.32 -13.74
C PHE A 8 4.53 9.27 -13.07
N GLY A 9 5.43 10.21 -13.39
CA GLY A 9 6.70 10.39 -12.70
C GLY A 9 6.52 10.65 -11.19
N GLU A 10 5.57 11.51 -10.83
CA GLU A 10 5.20 11.78 -9.43
C GLU A 10 4.63 10.52 -8.74
N LEU A 11 3.71 9.80 -9.38
CA LEU A 11 3.17 8.54 -8.84
C LEU A 11 4.26 7.46 -8.66
N LEU A 12 5.21 7.36 -9.59
CA LEU A 12 6.34 6.44 -9.44
C LEU A 12 7.27 6.84 -8.30
N GLN A 13 7.43 8.14 -8.05
CA GLN A 13 8.19 8.63 -6.91
C GLN A 13 7.48 8.30 -5.60
N GLU A 14 6.16 8.52 -5.51
CA GLU A 14 5.35 8.12 -4.36
C GLU A 14 5.41 6.59 -4.14
N LEU A 15 5.29 5.79 -5.20
CA LEU A 15 5.42 4.33 -5.13
C LEU A 15 6.81 3.90 -4.67
N ARG A 16 7.88 4.61 -5.04
CA ARG A 16 9.23 4.34 -4.52
C ARG A 16 9.34 4.60 -3.03
N VAL A 17 8.72 5.67 -2.52
CA VAL A 17 8.65 5.95 -1.07
C VAL A 17 7.94 4.80 -0.36
N LEU A 18 6.78 4.37 -0.87
CA LEU A 18 6.05 3.23 -0.32
C LEU A 18 6.88 1.93 -0.36
N GLN A 19 7.56 1.68 -1.49
CA GLN A 19 8.43 0.52 -1.67
C GLN A 19 9.56 0.48 -0.64
N THR A 20 10.20 1.61 -0.35
CA THR A 20 11.23 1.68 0.72
C THR A 20 10.65 1.34 2.09
N GLY A 21 9.42 1.77 2.40
CA GLY A 21 8.74 1.38 3.63
C GLY A 21 8.53 -0.13 3.74
N VAL A 22 8.14 -0.80 2.65
CA VAL A 22 7.96 -2.26 2.64
C VAL A 22 9.28 -3.00 2.83
N GLN A 23 10.37 -2.52 2.22
CA GLN A 23 11.70 -3.12 2.38
C GLN A 23 12.20 -3.05 3.82
N ILE A 24 12.00 -1.91 4.49
CA ILE A 24 12.36 -1.75 5.91
C ILE A 24 11.56 -2.72 6.77
N LEU A 25 10.24 -2.81 6.55
CA LEU A 25 9.38 -3.74 7.27
C LEU A 25 9.79 -5.20 7.03
N PHE A 26 10.09 -5.56 5.79
CA PHE A 26 10.55 -6.89 5.43
C PHE A 26 11.88 -7.22 6.12
N ALA A 27 12.87 -6.31 6.07
CA ALA A 27 14.14 -6.48 6.74
C ALA A 27 13.98 -6.64 8.26
N PHE A 28 13.12 -5.81 8.87
CA PHE A 28 12.83 -5.89 10.30
C PHE A 28 12.23 -7.24 10.70
N LEU A 29 11.24 -7.75 9.95
CA LEU A 29 10.69 -9.09 10.17
C LEU A 29 11.78 -10.15 10.03
N LEU A 30 12.61 -10.06 9.00
CA LEU A 30 13.69 -11.01 8.73
C LEU A 30 14.72 -11.03 9.87
N THR A 31 15.11 -9.87 10.39
CA THR A 31 15.96 -9.76 11.58
C THR A 31 15.33 -10.43 12.79
N LEU A 32 14.02 -10.22 13.01
CA LEU A 32 13.26 -10.83 14.10
C LEU A 32 13.35 -12.36 14.06
N ALA A 33 13.27 -12.98 12.86
CA ALA A 33 13.38 -14.44 12.70
C ALA A 33 14.75 -15.02 13.09
N PHE A 34 15.82 -14.26 12.95
CA PHE A 34 17.17 -14.70 13.33
C PHE A 34 17.55 -14.31 14.76
N THR A 35 16.70 -13.59 15.46
CA THR A 35 16.95 -13.19 16.85
C THR A 35 16.64 -14.37 17.79
N PRO A 36 17.38 -14.57 18.91
CA PRO A 36 17.07 -15.62 19.89
C PRO A 36 15.63 -15.55 20.43
N ARG A 37 15.04 -14.35 20.42
CA ARG A 37 13.65 -14.07 20.77
C ARG A 37 12.64 -14.83 19.89
N PHE A 38 12.99 -15.21 18.67
CA PHE A 38 12.12 -15.98 17.77
C PHE A 38 11.83 -17.39 18.29
N VAL A 39 12.82 -18.01 18.95
CA VAL A 39 12.69 -19.36 19.50
C VAL A 39 11.75 -19.38 20.69
N SER A 40 11.65 -18.27 21.43
CA SER A 40 10.74 -18.10 22.56
C SER A 40 9.34 -17.59 22.17
N LEU A 41 9.04 -17.41 20.88
CA LEU A 41 7.71 -17.05 20.42
C LEU A 41 6.73 -18.21 20.59
N ASP A 42 5.52 -17.89 21.04
CA ASP A 42 4.40 -18.82 21.06
C ASP A 42 3.94 -19.16 19.63
N THR A 43 3.22 -20.26 19.47
CA THR A 43 2.77 -20.77 18.17
C THR A 43 1.89 -19.76 17.43
N THR A 44 1.03 -19.04 18.17
CA THR A 44 0.22 -17.95 17.63
C THR A 44 1.07 -16.81 17.08
N GLN A 45 2.10 -16.38 17.81
CA GLN A 45 3.02 -15.32 17.37
C GLN A 45 3.77 -15.71 16.10
N ARG A 46 4.22 -16.97 16.02
CA ARG A 46 4.88 -17.49 14.82
C ARG A 46 3.95 -17.53 13.61
N ALA A 47 2.68 -17.88 13.79
CA ALA A 47 1.68 -17.84 12.71
C ALA A 47 1.43 -16.40 12.24
N PHE A 48 1.28 -15.44 13.16
CA PHE A 48 1.15 -14.02 12.83
C PHE A 48 2.39 -13.47 12.13
N TYR A 49 3.58 -13.90 12.56
CA TYR A 49 4.84 -13.54 11.91
C TYR A 49 4.85 -13.99 10.43
N VAL A 50 4.58 -15.26 10.17
CA VAL A 50 4.57 -15.81 8.81
C VAL A 50 3.49 -15.13 7.97
N GLY A 51 2.28 -14.95 8.51
CA GLY A 51 1.20 -14.24 7.81
C GLY A 51 1.57 -12.81 7.45
N THR A 52 2.18 -12.07 8.38
CA THR A 52 2.64 -10.69 8.15
C THR A 52 3.76 -10.63 7.11
N LEU A 53 4.70 -11.57 7.15
CA LEU A 53 5.79 -11.67 6.17
C LEU A 53 5.24 -11.93 4.75
N LEU A 54 4.28 -12.85 4.61
CA LEU A 54 3.63 -13.12 3.33
C LEU A 54 2.82 -11.92 2.82
N LEU A 55 2.13 -11.20 3.71
CA LEU A 55 1.44 -9.95 3.36
C LEU A 55 2.43 -8.89 2.86
N ALA A 56 3.59 -8.73 3.50
CA ALA A 56 4.61 -7.78 3.07
C ALA A 56 5.17 -8.12 1.68
N VAL A 57 5.41 -9.40 1.39
CA VAL A 57 5.81 -9.87 0.06
C VAL A 57 4.71 -9.59 -0.96
N LEU A 58 3.47 -9.91 -0.64
CA LEU A 58 2.32 -9.68 -1.51
C LEU A 58 2.11 -8.18 -1.81
N ALA A 59 2.23 -7.32 -0.80
CA ALA A 59 2.20 -5.86 -0.96
C ALA A 59 3.30 -5.39 -1.92
N THR A 60 4.52 -5.90 -1.75
CA THR A 60 5.66 -5.57 -2.64
C THR A 60 5.35 -5.95 -4.09
N LEU A 61 4.83 -7.16 -4.32
CA LEU A 61 4.48 -7.63 -5.67
C LEU A 61 3.37 -6.78 -6.30
N LEU A 62 2.31 -6.48 -5.55
CA LEU A 62 1.19 -5.65 -6.01
C LEU A 62 1.59 -4.21 -6.30
N LEU A 63 2.46 -3.61 -5.49
CA LEU A 63 2.95 -2.24 -5.68
C LEU A 63 3.97 -2.15 -6.83
N THR A 64 4.71 -3.22 -7.10
CA THR A 64 5.66 -3.29 -8.23
C THR A 64 4.93 -3.55 -9.56
N ALA A 65 3.80 -4.25 -9.52
CA ALA A 65 3.00 -4.60 -10.69
C ALA A 65 2.61 -3.40 -11.60
N PRO A 66 2.08 -2.25 -11.11
CA PRO A 66 1.72 -1.12 -11.96
C PRO A 66 2.93 -0.54 -12.72
N ALA A 67 4.12 -0.50 -12.10
CA ALA A 67 5.35 -0.07 -12.77
C ALA A 67 5.74 -1.04 -13.91
N ALA A 68 5.57 -2.35 -13.69
CA ALA A 68 5.83 -3.38 -14.70
C ALA A 68 4.79 -3.37 -15.84
N VAL A 69 3.50 -3.31 -15.51
CA VAL A 69 2.39 -3.26 -16.47
C VAL A 69 2.52 -2.04 -17.37
N HIS A 70 2.87 -0.88 -16.82
CA HIS A 70 3.13 0.31 -17.63
C HIS A 70 4.29 0.08 -18.61
N ARG A 71 5.44 -0.43 -18.15
CA ARG A 71 6.63 -0.65 -19.00
C ARG A 71 6.39 -1.64 -20.14
N VAL A 72 5.59 -2.68 -19.90
CA VAL A 72 5.29 -3.73 -20.90
C VAL A 72 4.18 -3.30 -21.86
N LEU A 73 3.12 -2.66 -21.37
CA LEU A 73 1.90 -2.41 -22.15
C LEU A 73 1.88 -1.05 -22.86
N PHE A 74 2.79 -0.12 -22.52
CA PHE A 74 3.03 1.08 -23.34
C PHE A 74 3.43 0.73 -24.79
N ARG A 75 4.05 -0.44 -25.00
CA ARG A 75 4.33 -0.99 -26.33
C ARG A 75 3.07 -1.42 -27.11
N ARG A 76 1.92 -1.62 -26.46
CA ARG A 76 0.68 -2.15 -27.06
C ARG A 76 -0.46 -1.12 -27.25
N ARG A 77 -0.25 0.18 -26.99
CA ARG A 77 -1.21 1.30 -27.20
C ARG A 77 -2.59 1.19 -26.51
N ALA A 78 -2.84 0.21 -25.65
CA ALA A 78 -4.12 0.02 -24.95
C ALA A 78 -4.22 0.87 -23.65
N LYS A 79 -4.27 2.21 -23.79
CA LYS A 79 -4.16 3.15 -22.66
C LYS A 79 -5.23 3.03 -21.57
N ARG A 80 -6.48 2.70 -21.92
CA ARG A 80 -7.61 2.71 -20.98
C ARG A 80 -7.57 1.56 -19.97
N LEU A 81 -7.28 0.35 -20.45
CA LEU A 81 -7.21 -0.86 -19.62
C LEU A 81 -6.01 -0.82 -18.66
N ILE A 82 -4.90 -0.21 -19.07
CA ILE A 82 -3.69 -0.03 -18.24
C ILE A 82 -4.00 0.77 -16.99
N VAL A 83 -4.70 1.90 -17.14
CA VAL A 83 -5.00 2.81 -16.01
C VAL A 83 -5.90 2.13 -15.00
N GLU A 84 -6.95 1.45 -15.45
CA GLU A 84 -7.93 0.82 -14.57
C GLU A 84 -7.33 -0.38 -13.80
N VAL A 85 -6.53 -1.22 -14.48
CA VAL A 85 -5.83 -2.34 -13.84
C VAL A 85 -4.75 -1.85 -12.89
N SER A 86 -3.95 -0.85 -13.29
CA SER A 86 -2.89 -0.29 -12.44
C SER A 86 -3.45 0.38 -11.19
N ALA A 87 -4.58 1.10 -11.32
CA ALA A 87 -5.27 1.71 -10.18
C ALA A 87 -5.79 0.65 -9.20
N ARG A 88 -6.42 -0.42 -9.69
CA ARG A 88 -6.89 -1.54 -8.83
C ARG A 88 -5.73 -2.27 -8.16
N LEU A 89 -4.64 -2.54 -8.87
CA LEU A 89 -3.45 -3.20 -8.30
C LEU A 89 -2.78 -2.34 -7.23
N THR A 90 -2.65 -1.04 -7.50
CA THR A 90 -2.09 -0.08 -6.52
C THR A 90 -2.98 -0.02 -5.28
N ALA A 91 -4.30 0.12 -5.47
CA ALA A 91 -5.25 0.09 -4.35
C ALA A 91 -5.25 -1.25 -3.60
N ALA A 92 -5.12 -2.40 -4.27
CA ALA A 92 -5.01 -3.67 -3.57
C ALA A 92 -3.69 -3.78 -2.78
N GLY A 93 -2.56 -3.46 -3.41
CA GLY A 93 -1.23 -3.57 -2.79
C GLY A 93 -1.06 -2.67 -1.58
N MET A 94 -1.64 -1.49 -1.65
CA MET A 94 -1.58 -0.49 -0.60
C MET A 94 -2.51 -0.87 0.59
N ALA A 95 -3.57 -1.67 0.34
CA ALA A 95 -4.42 -2.27 1.38
C ALA A 95 -3.70 -3.41 2.11
N VAL A 96 -3.06 -4.28 1.33
CA VAL A 96 -2.22 -5.36 1.83
C VAL A 96 -1.05 -4.81 2.63
N LEU A 97 -0.45 -3.69 2.21
CA LEU A 97 0.60 -3.00 2.94
C LEU A 97 0.12 -2.51 4.32
N ALA A 98 -1.08 -1.91 4.39
CA ALA A 98 -1.65 -1.48 5.67
C ALA A 98 -1.86 -2.65 6.63
N LEU A 99 -2.33 -3.80 6.12
CA LEU A 99 -2.45 -5.03 6.90
C LEU A 99 -1.09 -5.55 7.37
N ALA A 100 -0.07 -5.52 6.50
CA ALA A 100 1.28 -5.93 6.86
C ALA A 100 1.90 -5.03 7.94
N LEU A 101 1.71 -3.71 7.84
CA LEU A 101 2.17 -2.75 8.85
C LEU A 101 1.50 -2.99 10.19
N ALA A 102 0.19 -3.14 10.21
CA ALA A 102 -0.53 -3.42 11.44
C ALA A 102 -0.14 -4.77 12.05
N GLY A 103 0.05 -5.81 11.24
CA GLY A 103 0.52 -7.11 11.69
C GLY A 103 1.93 -7.03 12.29
N ALA A 104 2.82 -6.25 11.69
CA ALA A 104 4.17 -6.04 12.21
C ALA A 104 4.15 -5.29 13.55
N VAL A 105 3.39 -4.19 13.65
CA VAL A 105 3.25 -3.43 14.91
C VAL A 105 2.62 -4.29 16.00
N LEU A 106 1.56 -5.05 15.68
CA LEU A 106 0.92 -5.97 16.60
C LEU A 106 1.94 -6.97 17.14
N LEU A 107 2.73 -7.58 16.26
CA LEU A 107 3.71 -8.59 16.64
C LEU A 107 4.82 -8.01 17.52
N VAL A 108 5.35 -6.85 17.16
CA VAL A 108 6.39 -6.18 17.96
C VAL A 108 5.88 -5.85 19.35
N VAL A 109 4.70 -5.23 19.43
CA VAL A 109 4.11 -4.82 20.70
C VAL A 109 3.69 -6.03 21.52
N ASP A 110 3.18 -7.09 20.90
CA ASP A 110 2.87 -8.36 21.58
C ASP A 110 4.13 -8.99 22.20
N VAL A 111 5.27 -8.97 21.50
CA VAL A 111 6.53 -9.51 21.99
C VAL A 111 7.14 -8.70 23.14
N VAL A 112 6.90 -7.38 23.18
CA VAL A 112 7.49 -6.46 24.17
C VAL A 112 6.57 -6.25 25.37
N LEU A 113 5.27 -6.04 25.15
CA LEU A 113 4.27 -5.63 26.15
C LEU A 113 3.16 -6.67 26.37
N GLY A 114 3.13 -7.75 25.58
CA GLY A 114 2.13 -8.82 25.68
C GLY A 114 0.88 -8.61 24.81
N ARG A 115 0.04 -9.64 24.78
CA ARG A 115 -1.02 -9.83 23.76
C ARG A 115 -2.10 -8.76 23.76
N GLY A 116 -2.47 -8.26 24.94
CA GLY A 116 -3.42 -7.16 25.07
C GLY A 116 -2.91 -5.87 24.40
N ALA A 117 -1.68 -5.47 24.72
CA ALA A 117 -1.04 -4.30 24.12
C ALA A 117 -0.86 -4.48 22.60
N GLY A 118 -0.44 -5.68 22.17
CA GLY A 118 -0.29 -6.01 20.74
C GLY A 118 -1.56 -5.79 19.93
N VAL A 119 -2.69 -6.35 20.39
CA VAL A 119 -3.98 -6.22 19.71
C VAL A 119 -4.42 -4.76 19.66
N THR A 120 -4.23 -3.99 20.74
CA THR A 120 -4.60 -2.57 20.74
C THR A 120 -3.75 -1.77 19.74
N ALA A 121 -2.44 -1.96 19.72
CA ALA A 121 -1.54 -1.25 18.81
C ALA A 121 -1.79 -1.62 17.34
N GLY A 122 -2.00 -2.91 17.05
CA GLY A 122 -2.38 -3.38 15.71
C GLY A 122 -3.72 -2.79 15.25
N SER A 123 -4.73 -2.79 16.14
CA SER A 123 -6.05 -2.22 15.85
C SER A 123 -5.99 -0.71 15.60
N VAL A 124 -5.25 0.03 16.44
CA VAL A 124 -5.02 1.47 16.26
C VAL A 124 -4.31 1.74 14.94
N THR A 125 -3.32 0.92 14.58
CA THR A 125 -2.61 1.03 13.30
C THR A 125 -3.56 0.81 12.12
N LEU A 126 -4.40 -0.24 12.16
CA LEU A 126 -5.41 -0.50 11.12
C LEU A 126 -6.43 0.63 11.00
N VAL A 127 -6.95 1.13 12.12
CA VAL A 127 -7.92 2.23 12.13
C VAL A 127 -7.27 3.51 11.61
N THR A 128 -6.01 3.77 11.93
CA THR A 128 -5.29 4.95 11.44
C THR A 128 -5.04 4.83 9.94
N CYS A 129 -4.49 3.70 9.46
CA CYS A 129 -4.28 3.44 8.04
C CYS A 129 -5.60 3.50 7.27
N GLY A 130 -6.60 2.74 7.70
CA GLY A 130 -7.93 2.70 7.10
C GLY A 130 -8.65 4.04 7.17
N GLY A 131 -8.49 4.78 8.27
CA GLY A 131 -9.01 6.13 8.45
C GLY A 131 -8.42 7.10 7.43
N LEU A 132 -7.10 7.23 7.37
CA LEU A 132 -6.41 8.05 6.36
C LEU A 132 -6.84 7.67 4.94
N TRP A 133 -6.93 6.37 4.68
CA TRP A 133 -7.33 5.83 3.39
C TRP A 133 -8.79 5.97 3.03
N ALA A 134 -9.69 6.04 3.99
CA ALA A 134 -11.12 6.22 3.75
C ALA A 134 -11.51 7.71 3.81
N LEU A 135 -10.71 8.54 4.49
CA LEU A 135 -10.79 10.00 4.45
C LEU A 135 -10.31 10.55 3.11
N LEU A 136 -9.17 10.09 2.58
CA LEU A 136 -8.63 10.58 1.30
C LEU A 136 -9.64 10.55 0.13
N PRO A 137 -10.27 9.41 -0.20
CA PRO A 137 -11.21 9.31 -1.31
C PRO A 137 -12.52 10.03 -1.03
N ARG A 138 -12.94 10.18 0.24
CA ARG A 138 -14.12 10.98 0.59
C ARG A 138 -13.87 12.48 0.43
N VAL A 139 -12.71 12.96 0.86
CA VAL A 139 -12.30 14.37 0.75
C VAL A 139 -12.02 14.74 -0.71
N LEU A 140 -11.39 13.85 -1.48
CA LEU A 140 -11.12 14.07 -2.90
C LEU A 140 -12.36 13.86 -3.78
N GLY A 141 -13.23 12.91 -3.45
CA GLY A 141 -14.51 12.67 -4.12
C GLY A 141 -15.45 13.88 -4.06
N HIS A 142 -15.38 14.69 -3.00
CA HIS A 142 -16.12 15.95 -2.91
C HIS A 142 -15.60 17.07 -3.81
N ARG A 143 -14.37 17.00 -4.33
CA ARG A 143 -13.84 18.04 -5.25
C ARG A 143 -14.16 17.81 -6.73
N ASN A 144 -14.72 16.66 -7.09
CA ASN A 144 -15.09 16.35 -8.47
C ASN A 144 -16.47 16.90 -8.91
N GLY A 145 -17.13 17.72 -8.08
CA GLY A 145 -18.46 18.29 -8.35
C GLY A 145 -18.51 19.57 -9.20
N HIS A 146 -17.38 20.19 -9.56
CA HIS A 146 -17.40 21.53 -10.21
C HIS A 146 -16.46 21.69 -11.41
N ILE A 147 -16.40 20.70 -12.32
CA ILE A 147 -15.95 21.00 -13.70
C ILE A 147 -17.21 21.18 -14.55
N LYS A 148 -17.72 22.42 -14.57
CA LYS A 148 -18.69 22.87 -15.57
C LYS A 148 -18.05 22.66 -16.95
N PRO A 149 -18.66 21.92 -17.90
CA PRO A 149 -18.17 21.94 -19.27
C PRO A 149 -18.32 23.38 -19.78
N ALA A 150 -17.20 24.00 -20.13
CA ALA A 150 -17.22 25.22 -20.92
C ALA A 150 -17.85 24.84 -22.26
N VAL A 151 -19.13 25.15 -22.40
CA VAL A 151 -19.87 25.09 -23.66
C VAL A 151 -19.08 25.93 -24.65
N ARG A 152 -18.72 25.26 -25.74
CA ARG A 152 -18.04 25.80 -26.89
C ARG A 152 -19.10 26.40 -27.79
N ASP A 153 -19.30 27.71 -27.72
CA ASP A 153 -20.01 28.42 -28.79
C ASP A 153 -18.98 29.01 -29.74
N SER A 154 -18.83 28.30 -30.85
CA SER A 154 -18.28 28.80 -32.09
C SER A 154 -19.22 29.86 -32.69
N SER A 155 -18.60 30.87 -33.31
CA SER A 155 -19.10 31.58 -34.49
C SER A 155 -20.46 32.29 -34.40
N SER A 156 -20.40 33.63 -34.35
CA SER A 156 -21.11 34.49 -35.30
C SER A 156 -20.30 35.76 -35.51
#